data_AF-A0A143B467-F1
#
_entry.id   AF-A0A143B467-F1
#
_cell.length_a   1.000
_cell.length_b   1.000
_cell.length_c   1.000
_cell.angle_alpha   90.00
_cell.angle_beta   90.00
_cell.angle_gamma   90.00
#
_symmetry.space_group_name_H-M   'P 1'
#
loop_
_entity.id
_entity.type
_entity.pdbx_description
1 polymer ?
#
loop_
_entity_poly.entity_id
_entity_poly.type
_entity_poly.pdbx_seq_one_letter_code
_entity_poly.pdbx_strand_id
1 'polypeptide(L)'
;MALATFEERWTGDYLFENEWQSFRTKKDRSLELVSVAHECPPGRRKIAVKVVDIFGNDTMTIVEVRYDLGSSSNKGGGSDE
;
A
#
# COMPACT_ATOMS: atom_id res chain seq x y z
N MET A 1 -30.96 -22.12 -23.28
CA MET A 1 -29.60 -21.85 -22.78
C MET A 1 -29.69 -20.63 -21.89
N ALA A 2 -29.53 -20.80 -20.58
CA ALA A 2 -29.56 -19.68 -19.63
C ALA A 2 -28.26 -18.88 -19.77
N LEU A 3 -28.38 -17.59 -20.08
CA LEU A 3 -27.25 -16.67 -20.04
C LEU A 3 -26.84 -16.51 -18.58
N ALA A 4 -25.59 -16.88 -18.26
CA ALA A 4 -25.04 -16.61 -16.94
C ALA A 4 -25.08 -15.09 -16.71
N THR A 5 -25.97 -14.65 -15.82
CA THR A 5 -26.01 -13.27 -15.35
C THR A 5 -24.84 -13.07 -14.41
N PHE A 6 -23.77 -12.46 -14.90
CA PHE A 6 -22.72 -11.94 -14.02
C PHE A 6 -23.33 -10.83 -13.16
N GLU A 7 -23.35 -11.02 -11.84
CA GLU A 7 -23.75 -9.99 -10.88
C GLU A 7 -22.46 -9.36 -10.34
N GLU A 8 -22.24 -8.08 -10.68
CA GLU A 8 -21.11 -7.30 -10.18
C GLU A 8 -21.34 -6.99 -8.69
N ARG A 9 -20.90 -7.91 -7.83
CA ARG A 9 -20.97 -7.77 -6.36
C ARG A 9 -19.87 -6.83 -5.90
N TRP A 10 -20.25 -5.60 -5.56
CA TRP A 10 -19.37 -4.65 -4.89
C TRP A 10 -19.13 -5.14 -3.45
N THR A 11 -17.93 -5.64 -3.13
CA THR A 11 -17.61 -6.24 -1.83
C THR A 11 -17.37 -5.21 -0.72
N GLY A 12 -17.43 -3.91 -1.01
CA GLY A 12 -17.21 -2.84 -0.03
C GLY A 12 -15.75 -2.63 0.37
N ASP A 13 -14.85 -3.55 0.03
CA ASP A 13 -13.41 -3.40 0.24
C ASP A 13 -12.81 -2.74 -1.01
N TYR A 14 -12.57 -1.44 -0.97
CA TYR A 14 -11.83 -0.74 -2.03
C TYR A 14 -10.47 -1.42 -2.21
N LEU A 15 -10.25 -2.08 -3.36
CA LEU A 15 -8.98 -2.76 -3.66
C LEU A 15 -7.79 -1.78 -3.65
N PHE A 16 -8.08 -0.48 -3.84
CA PHE A 16 -7.13 0.61 -3.75
C PHE A 16 -7.79 1.83 -3.10
N GLU A 17 -7.17 2.32 -2.03
CA GLU A 17 -7.49 3.60 -1.41
C GLU A 17 -6.38 4.58 -1.82
N ASN A 18 -6.76 5.73 -2.40
CA ASN A 18 -5.81 6.77 -2.75
C ASN A 18 -5.53 7.64 -1.52
N GLU A 19 -4.56 7.22 -0.72
CA GLU A 19 -4.30 7.80 0.60
C GLU A 19 -3.45 9.08 0.56
N TRP A 20 -2.60 9.25 -0.45
CA TRP A 20 -1.63 10.35 -0.48
C TRP A 20 -1.24 10.76 -1.89
N GLN A 21 -1.10 12.08 -2.10
CA GLN A 21 -0.66 12.67 -3.34
C GLN A 21 0.10 13.97 -3.07
N SER A 22 1.26 14.13 -3.70
CA SER A 22 2.04 15.37 -3.67
C SER A 22 2.39 15.83 -5.08
N PHE A 23 2.63 17.13 -5.23
CA PHE A 23 3.05 17.74 -6.50
C PHE A 23 4.22 18.70 -6.26
N ARG A 24 5.11 18.76 -7.25
CA ARG A 24 6.17 19.77 -7.31
C ARG A 24 5.79 20.83 -8.34
N THR A 25 6.20 22.07 -8.12
CA THR A 25 5.93 23.17 -9.04
C THR A 25 7.19 23.59 -9.81
N LYS A 26 7.07 24.57 -10.71
CA LYS A 26 8.25 25.18 -11.33
C LYS A 26 9.07 25.98 -10.30
N LYS A 27 8.39 26.65 -9.37
CA LYS A 27 8.98 27.51 -8.33
C LYS A 27 9.62 26.68 -7.22
N ASP A 28 8.98 25.56 -6.85
CA ASP A 28 9.47 24.61 -5.86
C ASP A 28 9.64 23.24 -6.50
N ARG A 29 10.90 22.83 -6.64
CA ARG A 29 11.29 21.58 -7.30
C ARG A 29 11.31 20.40 -6.35
N SER A 30 11.08 20.61 -5.05
CA SER A 30 10.97 19.53 -4.09
C SER A 30 9.66 18.76 -4.28
N LEU A 31 9.68 17.46 -3.97
CA LEU A 31 8.52 16.60 -3.95
C LEU A 31 8.53 15.87 -2.61
N GLU A 32 7.44 15.95 -1.87
CA GLU A 32 7.26 15.11 -0.69
C GLU A 32 7.21 13.65 -1.16
N LEU A 33 8.01 12.78 -0.58
CA LEU A 33 8.06 11.34 -0.93
C LEU A 33 7.62 10.45 0.24
N VAL A 34 7.28 11.08 1.38
CA VAL A 34 6.86 10.41 2.59
C VAL A 34 5.37 10.68 2.75
N SER A 35 4.58 9.61 2.78
CA SER A 35 3.15 9.73 3.04
C SER A 35 2.89 9.99 4.52
N VAL A 36 1.64 10.30 4.83
CA VAL A 36 1.12 10.14 6.19
C VAL A 36 1.21 8.67 6.62
N ALA A 37 1.36 8.43 7.92
CA ALA A 37 1.30 7.08 8.47
C ALA A 37 -0.11 6.51 8.31
N HIS A 38 -0.20 5.25 7.89
CA HIS A 38 -1.46 4.54 7.72
C HIS A 38 -1.50 3.32 8.65
N GLU A 39 -2.42 3.34 9.62
CA GLU A 39 -2.65 2.22 10.54
C GLU A 39 -3.38 1.11 9.81
N CYS A 40 -2.86 -0.11 9.92
CA CYS A 40 -3.39 -1.21 9.15
C CYS A 40 -3.13 -2.55 9.85
N PRO A 41 -4.06 -3.53 9.75
CA PRO A 41 -3.88 -4.82 10.39
C PRO A 41 -2.64 -5.57 9.89
N PRO A 42 -2.12 -6.54 10.66
CA PRO A 42 -1.09 -7.46 10.16
C PRO A 42 -1.55 -8.17 8.90
N GLY A 43 -0.63 -8.39 7.98
CA GLY A 43 -0.90 -9.08 6.73
C GLY A 43 -0.02 -8.62 5.57
N ARG A 44 -0.25 -9.25 4.42
CA ARG A 44 0.36 -8.86 3.14
C ARG A 44 -0.52 -7.83 2.46
N ARG A 45 0.12 -6.81 1.90
CA ARG A 45 -0.54 -5.74 1.15
C ARG A 45 0.32 -5.33 -0.05
N LYS A 46 -0.34 -4.83 -1.09
CA LYS A 46 0.31 -4.27 -2.26
C LYS A 46 0.15 -2.77 -2.23
N ILE A 47 1.26 -2.06 -2.36
CA ILE A 47 1.28 -0.59 -2.44
C ILE A 47 1.61 -0.23 -3.87
N ALA A 48 0.72 0.51 -4.51
CA ALA A 48 0.93 1.06 -5.84
C ALA A 48 1.41 2.51 -5.73
N VAL A 49 2.56 2.81 -6.33
CA VAL A 49 3.07 4.18 -6.45
C VAL A 49 3.01 4.56 -7.92
N LYS A 50 2.28 5.64 -8.22
CA LYS A 50 2.15 6.19 -9.56
C LYS A 50 2.80 7.57 -9.61
N VAL A 51 3.70 7.76 -10.57
CA VAL A 51 4.31 9.06 -10.85
C VAL A 51 3.85 9.50 -12.22
N VAL A 52 3.27 10.70 -12.30
CA VAL A 52 2.75 11.29 -13.54
C VAL A 52 3.47 12.60 -13.79
N ASP A 53 3.96 12.80 -15.01
CA ASP A 53 4.51 14.08 -15.44
C ASP A 53 3.42 15.05 -15.91
N ILE A 54 3.80 16.31 -16.17
CA ILE A 54 2.84 17.34 -16.59
C ILE A 54 2.25 17.13 -18.00
N PHE A 55 2.86 16.25 -18.80
CA PHE A 55 2.38 15.87 -20.11
C PHE A 55 1.50 14.62 -20.06
N GLY A 56 1.32 14.03 -18.88
CA GLY A 56 0.49 12.86 -18.65
C GLY A 56 1.23 11.53 -18.82
N ASN A 57 2.55 11.53 -19.09
CA ASN A 57 3.29 10.27 -19.09
C ASN A 57 3.41 9.76 -17.66
N ASP A 58 3.14 8.48 -17.46
CA ASP A 58 3.15 7.86 -16.15
C ASP A 58 4.11 6.67 -16.05
N THR A 59 4.47 6.36 -14.82
CA THR A 59 5.10 5.10 -14.44
C THR A 59 4.48 4.64 -13.14
N MET A 60 4.24 3.34 -13.02
CA MET A 60 3.65 2.72 -11.85
C MET A 60 4.55 1.59 -11.35
N THR A 61 4.80 1.58 -10.05
CA THR A 61 5.51 0.49 -9.37
C THR A 61 4.60 -0.08 -8.29
N ILE A 62 4.52 -1.41 -8.23
CA ILE A 62 3.80 -2.12 -7.18
C ILE A 62 4.84 -2.76 -6.25
N VAL A 63 4.72 -2.49 -4.97
CA VAL A 63 5.57 -3.05 -3.92
C VAL A 63 4.72 -3.94 -3.02
N GLU A 64 5.16 -5.18 -2.81
CA GLU A 64 4.56 -6.04 -1.80
C GLU A 64 5.17 -5.76 -0.43
N VAL A 65 4.33 -5.48 0.56
CA VAL A 65 4.75 -5.22 1.94
C VAL A 65 4.06 -6.22 2.86
N ARG A 66 4.81 -6.72 3.84
CA ARG A 66 4.29 -7.57 4.90
C ARG A 66 4.48 -6.87 6.23
N TYR A 67 3.38 -6.63 6.93
CA TYR A 67 3.40 -6.15 8.31
C TYR A 67 2.98 -7.29 9.23
N ASP A 68 3.87 -7.72 10.11
CA ASP A 68 3.56 -8.72 11.12
C ASP A 68 3.63 -8.04 12.51
N LEU A 69 2.63 -8.28 13.37
CA LEU A 69 2.79 -8.00 14.80
C LEU A 69 3.92 -8.89 15.30
N GLY A 70 5.05 -8.29 15.69
CA GLY A 70 6.26 -9.01 16.05
C GLY A 70 5.95 -10.20 16.94
N SER A 71 6.37 -11.40 16.53
CA SER A 71 6.49 -12.52 17.45
C SER A 71 7.49 -12.10 18.51
N SER A 72 7.02 -11.79 19.72
CA SER A 72 7.88 -11.76 20.90
C SER A 72 8.47 -13.15 21.04
N SER A 73 9.66 -13.36 20.48
CA SER A 73 10.48 -14.51 20.81
C SER A 73 10.86 -14.37 22.27
N ASN A 74 10.11 -15.06 23.13
CA ASN A 74 10.51 -15.30 24.50
C ASN A 74 11.83 -16.08 24.45
N LYS A 75 12.97 -15.37 24.49
CA LYS A 75 14.27 -15.99 24.78
C LYS A 75 14.23 -16.40 26.25
N GLY A 76 13.70 -17.59 26.51
CA GLY A 76 13.91 -18.28 27.78
C GLY A 76 15.41 -18.46 27.99
N GLY A 77 15.95 -17.76 28.98
CA GLY A 77 17.31 -18.00 29.47
C GLY A 77 17.38 -19.40 30.05
N GLY A 78 18.15 -20.27 29.40
CA GLY A 78 18.70 -21.47 30.03
C GLY A 78 19.85 -21.04 30.91
N SER A 79 19.63 -21.09 32.23
CA SER A 79 20.70 -21.19 33.21
C SER A 79 21.27 -22.60 33.13
N ASP A 80 22.43 -22.75 32.51
CA ASP A 80 23.25 -23.95 32.67
C ASP A 80 23.98 -23.84 34.02
N GLU A 81 23.55 -24.65 35.00
CA GLU A 81 24.40 -25.19 36.07
C GLU A 81 24.98 -26.53 35.60
#